data_AF-A0A9P7N1E4-F1
#
_entry.id   AF-A0A9P7N1E4-F1
#
_cell.length_a   1.000
_cell.length_b   1.000
_cell.length_c   1.000
_cell.angle_alpha   90.00
_cell.angle_beta   90.00
_cell.angle_gamma   90.00
#
_symmetry.space_group_name_H-M   'P 1'
#
loop_
_entity.id
_entity.type
_entity.pdbx_description
1 polymer ?
#
loop_
_entity_poly.entity_id
_entity_poly.type
_entity_poly.pdbx_seq_one_letter_code
_entity_poly.pdbx_strand_id
1 'polypeptide(L)'
;LLLDAIVLRPSFRDGLVHVVGRIPWYMHNAHLLDARCWRDDDRFRQAQQATRDMLVKLNRKVLEFEMNCVCATASAWNAGARNVVEWNKMEQLMNNIKQLDEQVIETIKLNCSDKDRESLLAQYRDMDPASTSTSTSTSTGHGLSGADATVPSTESQRI
;
A
#
# COMPACT_ATOMS: atom_id res chain seq x y z
N LEU A 1 -10.44 4.01 -17.61
CA LEU A 1 -10.18 4.63 -16.29
C LEU A 1 -8.70 5.01 -16.18
N LEU A 2 -8.34 6.05 -15.43
CA LEU A 2 -6.96 6.55 -15.27
C LEU A 2 -5.95 5.46 -14.83
N LEU A 3 -6.44 4.47 -14.08
CA LEU A 3 -5.66 3.32 -13.60
C LEU A 3 -5.34 2.30 -14.69
N ASP A 4 -6.11 2.23 -15.79
CA ASP A 4 -5.91 1.22 -16.84
C ASP A 4 -4.54 1.36 -17.50
N ALA A 5 -4.05 2.58 -17.65
CA ALA A 5 -2.72 2.86 -18.22
C ALA A 5 -1.57 2.29 -17.39
N ILE A 6 -1.79 2.05 -16.09
CA ILE A 6 -0.84 1.50 -15.13
C ILE A 6 -1.11 0.01 -14.91
N VAL A 7 -2.35 -0.38 -14.68
CA VAL A 7 -2.77 -1.75 -14.34
C VAL A 7 -2.59 -2.72 -15.52
N LEU A 8 -2.74 -2.24 -16.77
CA LEU A 8 -2.54 -3.05 -17.97
C LEU A 8 -1.05 -3.33 -18.28
N ARG A 9 -0.12 -2.69 -17.56
CA ARG A 9 1.32 -2.92 -17.71
C ARG A 9 1.82 -3.77 -16.54
N PRO A 10 2.28 -5.02 -16.78
CA PRO A 10 2.65 -5.95 -15.71
C PRO A 10 3.66 -5.38 -14.70
N SER A 11 4.71 -4.70 -15.17
CA SER A 11 5.75 -4.12 -14.31
C SER A 11 5.23 -3.04 -13.36
N PHE A 12 4.23 -2.27 -13.77
CA PHE A 12 3.60 -1.26 -12.93
C PHE A 12 2.60 -1.87 -11.97
N ARG A 13 1.82 -2.85 -12.42
CA ARG A 13 0.89 -3.59 -11.56
C ARG A 13 1.63 -4.27 -10.42
N ASP A 14 2.73 -4.95 -10.70
CA ASP A 14 3.53 -5.63 -9.69
C ASP A 14 4.20 -4.62 -8.75
N GLY A 15 4.68 -3.50 -9.29
CA GLY A 15 5.19 -2.39 -8.51
C GLY A 15 4.15 -1.78 -7.57
N LEU A 16 2.91 -1.60 -8.02
CA LEU A 16 1.80 -1.10 -7.21
C LEU A 16 1.48 -2.07 -6.06
N VAL A 17 1.35 -3.36 -6.35
CA VAL A 17 1.09 -4.39 -5.34
C VAL A 17 2.17 -4.38 -4.26
N HIS A 18 3.43 -4.27 -4.67
CA HIS A 18 4.58 -4.24 -3.77
C HIS A 18 4.64 -2.95 -2.95
N VAL A 19 4.67 -1.79 -3.62
CA VAL A 19 4.92 -0.49 -2.97
C VAL A 19 3.72 -0.04 -2.15
N VAL A 20 2.50 -0.12 -2.69
CA VAL A 20 1.29 0.34 -1.99
C VAL A 20 0.99 -0.56 -0.79
N GLY A 21 1.16 -1.88 -0.94
CA GLY A 21 1.00 -2.83 0.16
C GLY A 21 1.93 -2.55 1.33
N ARG A 22 3.14 -2.05 1.03
CA ARG A 22 4.21 -1.81 2.00
C ARG A 22 4.28 -0.37 2.49
N ILE A 23 3.30 0.49 2.22
CA ILE A 23 3.26 1.82 2.82
C ILE A 23 3.41 1.78 4.35
N PRO A 24 2.70 0.89 5.10
CA PRO A 24 2.89 0.80 6.56
C PRO A 24 4.34 0.46 6.95
N TRP A 25 4.96 -0.46 6.21
CA TRP A 25 6.37 -0.82 6.37
C TRP A 25 7.31 0.37 6.17
N TYR A 26 7.17 1.11 5.07
CA TYR A 26 8.03 2.27 4.79
C TYR A 26 7.90 3.35 5.87
N MET A 27 6.69 3.56 6.40
CA MET A 27 6.44 4.51 7.48
C MET A 27 7.05 4.08 8.82
N HIS A 28 7.10 2.78 9.10
CA HIS A 28 7.65 2.27 10.36
C HIS A 28 9.16 2.07 10.35
N ASN A 29 9.81 2.05 9.19
CA ASN A 29 11.26 1.89 9.10
C ASN A 29 12.06 2.99 9.85
N ALA A 30 11.47 4.15 10.11
CA ALA A 30 12.08 5.20 10.93
C ALA A 30 12.39 4.73 12.37
N HIS A 31 11.67 3.72 12.88
CA HIS A 31 11.99 3.11 14.19
C HIS A 31 13.41 2.56 14.25
N LEU A 32 14.01 2.16 13.12
CA LEU A 32 15.41 1.69 13.08
C LEU A 32 16.42 2.76 13.47
N LEU A 33 16.02 4.02 13.51
CA LEU A 33 16.86 5.13 13.95
C LEU A 33 16.74 5.40 15.46
N ASP A 34 15.95 4.61 16.17
CA ASP A 34 15.82 4.65 17.63
C ASP A 34 16.70 3.56 18.26
N ALA A 35 17.63 3.94 19.13
CA ALA A 35 18.52 3.01 19.83
C ALA A 35 17.75 1.92 20.59
N ARG A 36 16.54 2.23 21.09
CA ARG A 36 15.71 1.28 21.84
C ARG A 36 15.27 0.06 21.05
N CYS A 37 15.24 0.16 19.71
CA CYS A 37 14.90 -0.99 18.87
C CYS A 37 16.07 -1.96 18.65
N TRP A 38 17.29 -1.54 19.00
CA TRP A 38 18.52 -2.32 18.83
C TRP A 38 18.81 -3.17 20.07
N ARG A 39 19.50 -4.28 19.88
CA ARG A 39 19.96 -5.14 20.99
C ARG A 39 21.09 -4.52 21.79
N ASP A 40 21.84 -3.62 21.16
CA ASP A 40 23.14 -3.13 21.63
C ASP A 40 23.34 -1.69 21.13
N ASP A 41 23.58 -0.77 22.07
CA ASP A 41 23.80 0.66 21.83
C ASP A 41 25.08 0.95 21.04
N ASP A 42 26.14 0.17 21.23
CA ASP A 42 27.40 0.34 20.50
C ASP A 42 27.24 -0.10 19.05
N ARG A 43 26.50 -1.19 18.80
CA ARG A 43 26.10 -1.58 17.44
C ARG A 43 25.25 -0.52 16.77
N PHE A 44 24.29 0.04 17.49
CA PHE A 44 23.47 1.14 16.98
C PHE A 44 24.34 2.32 16.56
N ARG A 45 25.25 2.78 17.42
CA ARG A 45 26.15 3.91 17.10
C ARG A 45 27.01 3.66 15.88
N GLN A 46 27.53 2.44 15.72
CA GLN A 46 28.35 2.07 14.55
C GLN A 46 27.54 2.01 13.25
N ALA A 47 26.29 1.54 13.31
CA ALA A 47 25.44 1.32 12.14
C ALA A 47 24.46 2.47 11.84
N GLN A 48 24.33 3.46 12.73
CA GLN A 48 23.29 4.49 12.66
C GLN A 48 23.32 5.26 11.34
N GLN A 49 24.49 5.74 10.94
CA GLN A 49 24.63 6.54 9.73
C GLN A 49 24.35 5.70 8.47
N ALA A 50 24.90 4.49 8.40
CA ALA A 50 24.65 3.58 7.28
C ALA A 50 23.16 3.20 7.17
N THR A 51 22.52 2.91 8.30
CA THR A 51 21.07 2.63 8.37
C THR A 51 20.27 3.82 7.88
N ARG A 52 20.59 5.05 8.35
CA ARG A 52 19.93 6.28 7.90
C ARG A 52 20.04 6.46 6.40
N ASP A 53 21.25 6.31 5.83
CA ASP A 53 21.48 6.50 4.40
C ASP A 53 20.75 5.46 3.56
N MET A 54 20.72 4.21 4.01
CA MET A 54 19.94 3.13 3.41
C MET A 54 18.44 3.48 3.39
N LEU A 55 17.87 3.92 4.52
CA LEU A 55 16.47 4.29 4.61
C LEU A 55 16.11 5.49 3.74
N VAL A 56 16.97 6.52 3.70
CA VAL A 56 16.78 7.67 2.80
C VAL A 56 16.81 7.22 1.35
N LYS A 57 17.73 6.33 0.98
CA LYS A 57 17.82 5.79 -0.38
C LYS A 57 16.58 4.99 -0.76
N LEU A 58 16.08 4.14 0.13
CA LEU A 58 14.83 3.39 -0.06
C LEU A 58 13.64 4.32 -0.29
N ASN A 59 13.43 5.29 0.61
CA ASN A 59 12.31 6.23 0.51
C ASN A 59 12.38 7.07 -0.77
N ARG A 60 13.56 7.51 -1.20
CA ARG A 60 13.74 8.20 -2.49
C ARG A 60 13.31 7.33 -3.68
N LYS A 61 13.63 6.04 -3.67
CA LYS A 61 13.24 5.11 -4.74
C LYS A 61 11.74 4.81 -4.74
N VAL A 62 11.13 4.70 -3.56
CA VAL A 62 9.67 4.58 -3.44
C VAL A 62 8.97 5.83 -4.00
N LEU A 63 9.43 7.03 -3.65
CA LEU A 63 8.87 8.28 -4.19
C LEU A 63 9.07 8.41 -5.72
N GLU A 64 10.21 7.95 -6.23
CA GLU A 64 10.47 7.90 -7.67
C GLU A 64 9.46 6.97 -8.38
N PHE A 65 9.12 5.83 -7.77
CA PHE A 65 8.09 4.92 -8.29
C PHE A 65 6.71 5.58 -8.28
N GLU A 66 6.31 6.22 -7.19
CA GLU A 66 5.03 6.92 -7.08
C GLU A 66 4.90 8.04 -8.12
N MET A 67 5.94 8.85 -8.29
CA MET A 67 5.96 9.90 -9.31
C MET A 67 5.85 9.31 -10.72
N ASN A 68 6.55 8.21 -11.00
CA ASN A 68 6.44 7.51 -12.28
C ASN A 68 5.02 6.98 -12.54
N CYS A 69 4.31 6.51 -11.52
CA CYS A 69 2.88 6.17 -11.62
C CYS A 69 2.04 7.41 -11.98
N VAL A 70 2.21 8.54 -11.28
CA VAL A 70 1.49 9.79 -11.59
C VAL A 70 1.76 10.25 -13.02
N CYS A 71 3.02 10.24 -13.46
CA CYS A 71 3.40 10.60 -14.83
C CYS A 71 2.84 9.61 -15.86
N ALA A 72 2.82 8.31 -15.57
CA ALA A 72 2.21 7.28 -16.42
C ALA A 72 0.73 7.59 -16.67
N THR A 73 -0.01 7.86 -15.61
CA THR A 73 -1.42 8.26 -15.68
C THR A 73 -1.62 9.57 -16.44
N ALA A 74 -0.81 10.60 -16.19
CA ALA A 74 -0.90 11.88 -16.90
C ALA A 74 -0.57 11.73 -18.40
N SER A 75 0.41 10.89 -18.75
CA SER A 75 0.81 10.61 -20.13
C SER A 75 -0.24 9.83 -20.94
N ALA A 76 -1.14 9.13 -20.25
CA ALA A 76 -2.29 8.49 -20.90
C ALA A 76 -3.29 9.53 -21.43
N TRP A 77 -3.31 10.74 -20.85
CA TRP A 77 -4.21 11.83 -21.23
C TRP A 77 -3.54 12.85 -22.17
N ASN A 78 -2.21 13.01 -22.10
CA ASN A 78 -1.45 13.94 -22.92
C ASN A 78 -0.26 13.24 -23.62
N ALA A 79 -0.32 13.16 -24.95
CA ALA A 79 0.74 12.56 -25.77
C ALA A 79 2.11 13.23 -25.60
N GLY A 80 2.14 14.52 -25.20
CA GLY A 80 3.38 15.26 -24.90
C GLY A 80 4.10 14.80 -23.64
N ALA A 81 3.42 14.06 -22.74
CA ALA A 81 4.03 13.51 -21.52
C ALA A 81 4.50 12.05 -21.67
N ARG A 82 4.35 11.43 -22.85
CA ARG A 82 4.80 10.04 -23.11
C ARG A 82 6.30 9.82 -22.91
N ASN A 83 7.10 10.88 -23.10
CA ASN A 83 8.56 10.87 -22.97
C ASN A 83 9.05 11.16 -21.54
N VAL A 84 8.15 11.50 -20.60
CA VAL A 84 8.52 11.85 -19.21
C VAL A 84 8.70 10.59 -18.37
N VAL A 85 7.98 9.51 -18.70
CA VAL A 85 8.06 8.26 -17.98
C VAL A 85 9.16 7.41 -18.60
N GLU A 86 10.20 7.12 -17.83
CA GLU A 86 11.26 6.20 -18.25
C GLU A 86 10.81 4.74 -18.11
N TRP A 87 9.84 4.34 -18.95
CA TRP A 87 9.19 3.03 -18.91
C TRP A 87 10.17 1.85 -18.88
N ASN A 88 11.28 1.97 -19.61
CA ASN A 88 12.31 0.93 -19.74
C ASN A 88 13.16 0.75 -18.47
N LYS A 89 13.10 1.69 -17.51
CA LYS A 89 13.84 1.62 -16.25
C LYS A 89 12.97 1.18 -15.07
N MET A 90 11.67 0.94 -15.29
CA MET A 90 10.75 0.58 -14.22
C MET A 90 11.13 -0.74 -13.54
N GLU A 91 11.53 -1.74 -14.31
CA GLU A 91 11.99 -3.03 -13.77
C GLU A 91 13.25 -2.85 -12.91
N GLN A 92 14.21 -2.05 -13.38
CA GLN A 92 15.41 -1.73 -12.62
C GLN A 92 15.09 -0.97 -11.33
N LEU A 93 14.15 -0.01 -11.38
CA LEU A 93 13.68 0.72 -10.20
C LEU A 93 13.07 -0.23 -9.18
N MET A 94 12.19 -1.14 -9.62
CA MET A 94 11.57 -2.14 -8.74
C MET A 94 12.59 -3.11 -8.15
N ASN A 95 13.57 -3.56 -8.93
CA ASN A 95 14.65 -4.40 -8.44
C ASN A 95 15.49 -3.68 -7.37
N ASN A 96 15.79 -2.40 -7.58
CA ASN A 96 16.48 -1.59 -6.57
C ASN A 96 15.67 -1.43 -5.28
N ILE A 97 14.36 -1.23 -5.37
CA ILE A 97 13.47 -1.15 -4.19
C ILE A 97 13.50 -2.48 -3.44
N LYS A 98 13.33 -3.61 -4.14
CA LYS A 98 13.37 -4.96 -3.55
C LYS A 98 14.70 -5.26 -2.87
N GLN A 99 15.81 -4.90 -3.49
CA GLN A 99 17.14 -5.09 -2.91
C GLN A 99 17.36 -4.24 -1.66
N LEU A 100 16.84 -3.01 -1.63
CA LEU A 100 16.91 -2.15 -0.45
C LEU A 100 15.99 -2.64 0.66
N ASP A 101 14.80 -3.14 0.33
CA ASP A 101 13.89 -3.80 1.27
C ASP A 101 14.59 -4.99 1.96
N GLU A 102 15.30 -5.82 1.19
CA GLU A 102 16.04 -6.95 1.71
C GLU A 102 17.18 -6.52 2.65
N GLN A 103 17.94 -5.48 2.31
CA GLN A 103 18.97 -4.92 3.20
C GLN A 103 18.38 -4.38 4.52
N VAL A 104 17.19 -3.77 4.46
CA VAL A 104 16.49 -3.31 5.67
C VAL A 104 16.07 -4.51 6.53
N ILE A 105 15.53 -5.57 5.92
CA ILE A 105 15.18 -6.81 6.61
C ILE A 105 16.41 -7.45 7.27
N GLU A 106 17.53 -7.53 6.57
CA GLU A 106 18.77 -8.06 7.12
C GLU A 106 19.24 -7.23 8.32
N THR A 107 19.20 -5.91 8.19
CA THR A 107 19.53 -4.99 9.29
C THR A 107 18.65 -5.24 10.51
N ILE A 108 17.33 -5.39 10.32
CA ILE A 108 16.36 -5.74 11.36
C ILE A 108 16.70 -7.08 12.02
N LYS A 109 16.90 -8.13 11.21
CA LYS A 109 17.15 -9.49 11.71
C LYS A 109 18.42 -9.58 12.54
N LEU A 110 19.48 -8.88 12.12
CA LEU A 110 20.80 -8.93 12.73
C LEU A 110 20.89 -8.07 14.00
N ASN A 111 20.19 -6.94 14.05
CA ASN A 111 20.47 -5.91 15.04
C ASN A 111 19.32 -5.59 16.00
N CYS A 112 18.06 -5.84 15.62
CA CYS A 112 16.92 -5.44 16.44
C CYS A 112 16.60 -6.44 17.54
N SER A 113 16.07 -5.95 18.67
CA SER A 113 15.52 -6.77 19.75
C SER A 113 14.46 -7.74 19.21
N ASP A 114 14.22 -8.88 19.87
CA ASP A 114 13.27 -9.87 19.34
C ASP A 114 11.84 -9.28 19.20
N LYS A 115 11.42 -8.46 20.16
CA LYS A 115 10.14 -7.76 20.17
C LYS A 115 10.02 -6.77 19.00
N ASP A 116 11.01 -5.91 18.82
CA ASP A 116 10.97 -4.90 17.77
C ASP A 116 11.14 -5.52 16.38
N ARG A 117 11.95 -6.56 16.26
CA ARG A 117 12.09 -7.36 15.05
C ARG A 117 10.76 -7.94 14.60
N GLU A 118 10.03 -8.59 15.51
CA GLU A 118 8.71 -9.15 15.20
C GLU A 118 7.71 -8.07 14.78
N SER A 119 7.66 -6.97 15.53
CA SER A 119 6.77 -5.84 15.24
C SER A 119 7.04 -5.20 13.87
N LEU A 120 8.31 -4.99 13.53
CA LEU A 120 8.71 -4.40 12.24
C LEU A 120 8.43 -5.35 11.08
N LEU A 121 8.83 -6.63 11.19
CA LEU A 121 8.62 -7.61 10.13
C LEU A 121 7.15 -7.94 9.90
N ALA A 122 6.28 -7.79 10.90
CA ALA A 122 4.84 -7.98 10.74
C ALA A 122 4.23 -7.02 9.69
N GLN A 123 4.84 -5.86 9.46
CA GLN A 123 4.39 -4.85 8.50
C GLN A 123 4.90 -5.08 7.09
N TYR A 124 5.88 -5.97 6.92
CA TYR A 124 6.45 -6.32 5.62
C TYR A 124 5.48 -7.24 4.84
N ARG A 125 4.45 -6.66 4.25
CA ARG A 125 3.41 -7.38 3.51
C ARG A 125 3.06 -6.66 2.22
N ASP A 126 2.83 -7.43 1.17
CA ASP A 126 2.33 -6.90 -0.09
C ASP A 126 0.81 -6.73 -0.02
N MET A 127 0.27 -5.90 -0.92
CA MET A 127 -1.18 -5.73 -1.05
C MET A 127 -1.75 -7.02 -1.63
N ASP A 128 -2.82 -7.56 -1.05
CA ASP A 128 -3.53 -8.68 -1.66
C ASP A 128 -4.49 -8.16 -2.74
N PRO A 129 -4.21 -8.36 -4.05
CA PRO A 129 -5.08 -7.87 -5.12
C PRO A 129 -6.45 -8.56 -5.16
N ALA A 130 -6.61 -9.72 -4.50
CA ALA A 130 -7.88 -10.44 -4.43
C ALA A 130 -8.79 -9.96 -3.28
N SER A 131 -8.25 -9.23 -2.31
CA SER A 131 -9.03 -8.72 -1.17
C SER A 131 -9.99 -7.57 -1.55
N THR A 132 -9.76 -6.93 -2.70
CA THR A 132 -10.56 -5.81 -3.21
C THR A 132 -11.81 -6.18 -4.01
N SER A 133 -12.09 -7.48 -4.26
CA SER A 133 -13.26 -7.89 -5.06
C SER A 133 -14.57 -8.09 -4.28
N THR A 134 -14.61 -7.83 -2.98
CA THR A 134 -15.79 -8.15 -2.15
C THR A 134 -16.42 -6.91 -1.53
N SER A 135 -17.01 -6.05 -2.36
CA SER A 135 -18.00 -5.05 -1.93
C SER A 135 -18.94 -4.71 -3.08
N THR A 136 -19.49 -5.72 -3.76
CA THR A 136 -20.71 -5.52 -4.54
C THR A 136 -21.86 -6.05 -3.71
N SER A 137 -22.56 -5.13 -3.06
CA SER A 137 -23.75 -5.38 -2.27
C SER A 137 -24.85 -5.99 -3.14
N THR A 138 -25.06 -7.31 -3.05
CA THR A 138 -26.31 -7.95 -3.48
C THR A 138 -27.38 -7.64 -2.45
N SER A 139 -28.00 -6.47 -2.59
CA SER A 139 -29.35 -6.23 -2.07
C SER A 139 -30.32 -6.91 -3.02
N THR A 140 -30.79 -8.10 -2.64
CA THR A 140 -31.89 -8.80 -3.30
C THR A 140 -32.70 -9.55 -2.27
N GLY A 141 -34.00 -9.24 -2.20
CA GLY A 141 -35.01 -10.14 -1.65
C GLY A 141 -35.80 -9.58 -0.47
N HIS A 142 -36.66 -8.61 -0.75
CA HIS A 142 -37.77 -8.22 0.12
C HIS A 142 -38.72 -9.41 0.27
N GLY A 143 -38.73 -10.06 1.44
CA GLY A 143 -39.71 -11.07 1.81
C GLY A 143 -40.85 -10.41 2.58
N LEU A 144 -41.97 -10.15 1.90
CA LEU A 144 -43.26 -9.82 2.54
C LEU A 144 -44.03 -11.13 2.74
N SER A 145 -44.14 -11.57 3.99
CA SER A 145 -45.07 -12.62 4.44
C SER A 145 -46.01 -11.99 5.46
N GLY A 146 -47.31 -12.04 5.16
CA GLY A 146 -48.36 -11.30 5.83
C GLY A 146 -48.90 -11.89 7.14
N ALA A 147 -49.72 -11.08 7.78
CA ALA A 147 -50.95 -11.39 8.53
C ALA A 147 -51.52 -10.02 8.98
N ASP A 148 -52.71 -9.62 8.52
CA ASP A 148 -54.01 -9.81 9.21
C ASP A 148 -54.06 -8.93 10.50
N ALA A 149 -55.01 -8.04 10.77
CA ALA A 149 -56.42 -7.95 10.40
C ALA A 149 -57.01 -6.58 10.79
N THR A 150 -58.25 -6.33 10.33
CA THR A 150 -59.34 -5.56 11.00
C THR A 150 -59.49 -4.04 10.76
N VAL A 151 -60.44 -3.72 9.88
CA VAL A 151 -61.28 -2.50 9.79
C VAL A 151 -62.56 -2.82 10.62
N PRO A 152 -63.31 -1.91 11.32
CA PRO A 152 -63.94 -0.73 10.73
C PRO A 152 -64.29 0.48 11.66
N SER A 153 -64.97 1.46 11.04
CA SER A 153 -65.69 2.62 11.61
C SER A 153 -64.87 3.92 11.66
N THR A 154 -65.35 5.08 11.21
CA THR A 154 -66.73 5.52 11.01
C THR A 154 -66.74 6.69 10.03
N GLU A 155 -67.66 6.63 9.07
CA GLU A 155 -68.01 7.69 8.14
C GLU A 155 -68.94 8.70 8.83
N SER A 156 -68.52 9.96 8.93
CA SER A 156 -69.42 11.09 9.17
C SER A 156 -68.71 12.41 8.90
N GLN A 157 -69.00 13.04 7.75
CA GLN A 157 -69.45 14.44 7.68
C GLN A 157 -69.78 14.88 6.24
N ARG A 158 -71.10 15.13 6.06
CA ARG A 158 -71.75 16.24 5.33
C ARG A 158 -71.47 16.42 3.83
N ILE A 159 -72.52 16.21 3.03
CA ILE A 159 -73.43 17.30 2.60
C ILE A 159 -74.87 16.82 2.78
#